data_AF-A0AAI8L5G9-F1
#
_entry.id   AF-A0AAI8L5G9-F1
#
_cell.length_a   1.000
_cell.length_b   1.000
_cell.length_c   1.000
_cell.angle_alpha   90.00
_cell.angle_beta   90.00
_cell.angle_gamma   90.00
#
_symmetry.space_group_name_H-M   'P 1'
#
loop_
_entity.id
_entity.type
_entity.pdbx_description
1 polymer ?
#
loop_
_entity_poly.entity_id
_entity_poly.type
_entity_poly.pdbx_seq_one_letter_code
_entity_poly.pdbx_strand_id
1 'polypeptide(L)'
;MGLTVRVERRIAEDFPGREGEVVGDLLTELVNHLTDRGDQEDKERIAAATLLCGQGRVDRLLDAVQLAKEDWRDVLVGAGLADSGWKERLEADFGPER
;
A
#
# COMPACT_ATOMS: atom_id res chain seq x y z
N MET A 1 -10.37 2.67 10.75
CA MET A 1 -9.34 3.64 10.31
C MET A 1 -8.87 3.17 8.96
N GLY A 2 -9.05 4.01 7.94
CA GLY A 2 -8.89 3.64 6.53
C GLY A 2 -7.52 4.04 5.98
N LEU A 3 -7.36 3.85 4.67
CA LEU A 3 -6.20 4.32 3.92
C LEU A 3 -6.13 5.85 3.93
N THR A 4 -4.93 6.39 3.72
CA THR A 4 -4.70 7.82 3.56
C THR A 4 -5.14 8.30 2.17
N VAL A 5 -5.50 9.58 2.06
CA VAL A 5 -5.99 10.19 0.80
C VAL A 5 -5.02 9.99 -0.38
N ARG A 6 -3.70 10.08 -0.17
CA ARG A 6 -2.72 9.88 -1.26
C ARG A 6 -2.67 8.44 -1.77
N VAL A 7 -2.88 7.46 -0.88
CA VAL A 7 -2.99 6.03 -1.25
C VAL A 7 -4.28 5.80 -2.04
N GLU A 8 -5.41 6.34 -1.57
CA GLU A 8 -6.69 6.24 -2.29
C GLU A 8 -6.64 6.87 -3.68
N ARG A 9 -6.00 8.06 -3.79
CA ARG A 9 -5.76 8.69 -5.09
C ARG A 9 -4.95 7.78 -6.01
N ARG A 10 -3.87 7.19 -5.49
CA ARG A 10 -3.02 6.30 -6.28
C ARG A 10 -3.77 5.06 -6.75
N ILE A 11 -4.62 4.49 -5.91
CA ILE A 11 -5.49 3.37 -6.29
C ILE A 11 -6.41 3.78 -7.45
N ALA A 12 -7.03 4.96 -7.38
CA ALA A 12 -7.90 5.45 -8.44
C ALA A 12 -7.14 5.72 -9.76
N GLU A 13 -5.87 6.12 -9.68
CA GLU A 13 -5.00 6.32 -10.85
C GLU A 13 -4.55 5.00 -11.48
N ASP A 14 -4.14 4.04 -10.66
CA ASP A 14 -3.56 2.77 -11.10
C ASP A 14 -4.66 1.72 -11.47
N PHE A 15 -5.85 1.81 -10.86
CA PHE A 15 -6.95 0.84 -10.98
C PHE A 15 -8.29 1.55 -11.22
N PRO A 16 -8.59 1.96 -12.47
CA PRO A 16 -9.82 2.70 -12.75
C PRO A 16 -11.07 1.82 -12.65
N GLY A 17 -12.17 2.40 -12.15
CA GLY A 17 -13.47 1.75 -12.08
C GLY A 17 -13.60 0.76 -10.93
N ARG A 18 -14.25 -0.38 -11.17
CA ARG A 18 -14.56 -1.38 -10.13
C ARG A 18 -13.31 -2.01 -9.51
N GLU A 19 -12.20 -2.06 -10.24
CA GLU A 19 -10.95 -2.62 -9.73
C GLU A 19 -10.41 -1.79 -8.56
N GLY A 20 -10.48 -0.45 -8.64
CA GLY A 20 -10.02 0.43 -7.57
C GLY A 20 -10.78 0.25 -6.25
N GLU A 21 -12.09 0.02 -6.32
CA GLU A 21 -12.90 -0.28 -5.11
C GLU A 21 -12.43 -1.59 -4.45
N VAL A 22 -12.24 -2.66 -5.24
CA VAL A 22 -11.78 -3.96 -4.75
C VAL A 22 -10.37 -3.86 -4.16
N VAL A 23 -9.47 -3.12 -4.82
CA VAL A 23 -8.11 -2.88 -4.35
C VAL A 23 -8.10 -2.09 -3.03
N GLY A 24 -8.93 -1.06 -2.93
CA GLY A 24 -9.07 -0.26 -1.71
C GLY A 24 -9.55 -1.09 -0.51
N ASP A 25 -10.56 -1.94 -0.71
CA ASP A 25 -11.07 -2.84 0.32
C ASP A 25 -10.00 -3.86 0.75
N LEU A 26 -9.31 -4.48 -0.22
CA LEU A 26 -8.25 -5.45 0.05
C LEU A 26 -7.09 -4.85 0.87
N LEU A 27 -6.64 -3.66 0.50
CA LEU A 27 -5.56 -2.97 1.22
C LEU A 27 -6.01 -2.53 2.61
N THR A 28 -7.25 -2.07 2.76
CA THR A 28 -7.84 -1.73 4.06
C THR A 28 -7.89 -2.96 4.96
N GLU A 29 -8.31 -4.12 4.44
CA GLU A 29 -8.29 -5.38 5.19
C GLU A 29 -6.86 -5.78 5.58
N LEU A 30 -5.91 -5.72 4.64
CA LEU A 30 -4.51 -6.07 4.85
C LEU A 30 -3.89 -5.25 6.00
N VAL A 31 -4.00 -3.93 5.95
CA VAL A 31 -3.38 -3.07 6.98
C VAL A 31 -4.10 -3.20 8.32
N ASN A 32 -5.40 -3.47 8.34
CA ASN A 32 -6.09 -3.74 9.60
C ASN A 32 -5.67 -5.10 10.18
N HIS A 33 -5.41 -6.10 9.34
CA HIS A 33 -4.93 -7.41 9.77
C HIS A 33 -3.50 -7.36 10.36
N LEU A 34 -2.58 -6.67 9.68
CA LEU A 34 -1.17 -6.63 10.06
C LEU A 34 -0.87 -5.66 11.20
N THR A 35 -1.66 -4.60 11.33
CA THR A 35 -1.36 -3.46 12.19
C THR A 35 -2.50 -3.17 13.16
N ASP A 36 -2.99 -4.22 13.82
CA ASP A 36 -3.94 -4.13 14.95
C ASP A 36 -3.41 -3.18 16.06
N ARG A 37 -2.07 -3.02 16.15
CA ARG A 37 -1.37 -2.11 17.08
C ARG A 37 -0.44 -1.07 16.42
N GLY A 38 -0.38 -1.00 15.09
CA GLY A 38 0.53 -0.08 14.39
C GLY A 38 -0.06 1.31 14.21
N ASP A 39 0.81 2.31 14.16
CA ASP A 39 0.45 3.68 13.85
C ASP A 39 -0.07 3.80 12.41
N GLN A 40 -0.83 4.86 12.13
CA GLN A 40 -1.38 5.13 10.80
C GLN A 40 -0.29 5.21 9.72
N GLU A 41 0.91 5.68 10.08
CA GLU A 41 2.07 5.75 9.19
C GLU A 41 2.57 4.37 8.74
N ASP A 42 2.59 3.37 9.63
CA ASP A 42 2.99 2.01 9.27
C ASP A 42 1.96 1.34 8.36
N LYS A 43 0.67 1.57 8.64
CA LYS A 43 -0.45 1.11 7.80
C LYS A 43 -0.30 1.63 6.39
N GLU A 44 -0.09 2.94 6.28
CA GLU A 44 0.12 3.60 5.01
C GLU A 44 1.36 3.07 4.27
N ARG A 45 2.48 2.94 4.97
CA ARG A 45 3.73 2.44 4.41
C ARG A 45 3.55 1.05 3.80
N ILE A 46 2.86 0.14 4.49
CA ILE A 46 2.56 -1.21 4.00
C ILE A 46 1.61 -1.16 2.80
N ALA A 47 0.54 -0.34 2.85
CA ALA A 47 -0.38 -0.21 1.73
C ALA A 47 0.31 0.34 0.47
N ALA A 48 1.10 1.39 0.61
CA ALA A 48 1.87 1.99 -0.48
C ALA A 48 2.88 1.00 -1.07
N ALA A 49 3.60 0.26 -0.23
CA ALA A 49 4.52 -0.77 -0.70
C ALA A 49 3.81 -1.87 -1.50
N THR A 50 2.64 -2.30 -1.02
CA THR A 50 1.82 -3.31 -1.72
C THR A 50 1.37 -2.81 -3.09
N LEU A 51 0.95 -1.54 -3.19
CA LEU A 51 0.59 -0.90 -4.46
C LEU A 51 1.77 -0.79 -5.43
N LEU A 52 2.94 -0.36 -4.94
CA LEU A 52 4.16 -0.24 -5.74
C LEU A 52 4.60 -1.60 -6.31
N CYS A 53 4.49 -2.68 -5.52
CA CYS A 53 4.74 -4.05 -5.98
C CYS A 53 3.68 -4.51 -7.01
N GLY A 54 2.43 -4.07 -6.87
CA GLY A 54 1.34 -4.36 -7.80
C GLY A 54 1.52 -3.75 -9.19
N GLN A 55 2.18 -2.59 -9.29
CA GLN A 55 2.45 -1.88 -10.56
C GLN A 55 1.20 -1.70 -11.44
N GLY A 56 0.05 -1.38 -10.83
CA GLY A 56 -1.23 -1.18 -11.54
C GLY A 56 -1.86 -2.45 -12.13
N ARG A 57 -1.44 -3.64 -11.67
CA ARG A 57 -2.04 -4.92 -12.12
C ARG A 57 -2.59 -5.69 -10.93
N VAL A 58 -3.87 -6.06 -11.00
CA VAL A 58 -4.60 -6.68 -9.88
C VAL A 58 -3.97 -8.02 -9.50
N ASP A 59 -3.58 -8.86 -10.46
CA ASP A 59 -2.93 -10.15 -10.17
C ASP A 59 -1.64 -9.97 -9.36
N ARG A 60 -0.79 -8.99 -9.74
CA ARG A 60 0.44 -8.69 -9.00
C ARG A 60 0.16 -8.10 -7.63
N LEU A 61 -0.90 -7.29 -7.51
CA LEU A 61 -1.31 -6.75 -6.23
C LEU A 61 -1.75 -7.88 -5.29
N LEU A 62 -2.51 -8.86 -5.79
CA LEU A 62 -2.92 -10.02 -4.99
C LEU A 62 -1.72 -10.84 -4.53
N ASP A 63 -0.72 -11.05 -5.38
CA ASP A 63 0.54 -11.68 -4.99
C ASP A 63 1.27 -10.87 -3.90
N ALA A 64 1.34 -9.54 -4.05
CA ALA A 64 1.95 -8.65 -3.06
C ALA A 64 1.17 -8.64 -1.73
N VAL A 65 -0.16 -8.70 -1.76
CA VAL A 65 -1.01 -8.81 -0.56
C VAL A 65 -0.74 -10.12 0.16
N GLN A 66 -0.64 -11.24 -0.58
CA GLN A 66 -0.31 -12.54 0.03
C GLN A 66 1.09 -12.52 0.65
N LEU A 67 2.08 -11.97 -0.06
CA LEU A 67 3.44 -11.80 0.47
C LEU A 67 3.43 -10.92 1.73
N ALA A 68 2.66 -9.84 1.76
CA ALA A 68 2.55 -8.98 2.94
C ALA A 68 1.91 -9.69 4.14
N LYS A 69 0.92 -10.56 3.90
CA LYS A 69 0.29 -11.37 4.95
C LYS A 69 1.27 -12.40 5.53
N GLU A 70 2.18 -12.94 4.72
CA GLU A 70 3.24 -13.86 5.18
C GLU A 70 4.37 -13.12 5.89
N ASP A 71 4.98 -12.12 5.23
CA ASP A 71 5.99 -11.22 5.79
C ASP A 71 5.90 -9.83 5.15
N TRP A 72 5.27 -8.90 5.86
CA TRP A 72 5.12 -7.51 5.41
C TRP A 72 6.45 -6.80 5.15
N ARG A 73 7.56 -7.24 5.76
CA ARG A 73 8.87 -6.64 5.53
C ARG A 73 9.39 -6.92 4.12
N ASP A 74 9.06 -8.08 3.54
CA ASP A 74 9.49 -8.42 2.18
C ASP A 74 8.83 -7.50 1.14
N VAL A 75 7.57 -7.12 1.38
CA VAL A 75 6.88 -6.15 0.53
C VAL A 75 7.48 -4.76 0.67
N LEU A 76 7.86 -4.35 1.88
CA LEU A 76 8.58 -3.09 2.08
C LEU A 76 9.94 -3.09 1.35
N VAL A 77 10.69 -4.19 1.39
CA VAL A 77 11.97 -4.31 0.67
C VAL A 77 11.74 -4.27 -0.84
N GLY A 78 10.76 -5.04 -1.34
CA GLY A 78 10.43 -5.10 -2.77
C GLY A 78 9.99 -3.74 -3.34
N ALA A 79 9.32 -2.92 -2.53
CA ALA A 79 8.91 -1.57 -2.90
C ALA A 79 9.98 -0.50 -2.66
N GLY A 80 11.13 -0.84 -2.04
CA GLY A 80 12.14 0.14 -1.66
C GLY A 80 11.71 1.07 -0.51
N LEU A 81 10.73 0.64 0.29
CA LEU A 81 10.20 1.35 1.45
C LEU A 81 10.66 0.74 2.77
N ALA A 82 11.66 -0.15 2.80
CA ALA A 82 12.17 -0.77 4.04
C ALA A 82 13.10 0.14 4.86
N ASP A 83 13.80 1.07 4.22
CA ASP A 83 14.76 1.96 4.86
C ASP A 83 14.11 3.13 5.59
N SER A 84 14.89 3.86 6.40
CA SER A 84 14.41 5.02 7.18
C SER A 84 13.96 6.21 6.34
N GLY A 85 14.38 6.31 5.07
CA GLY A 85 13.99 7.36 4.12
C GLY A 85 12.71 7.06 3.33
N TRP A 86 11.87 6.15 3.83
CA TRP A 86 10.66 5.73 3.15
C TRP A 86 9.64 6.86 3.00
N LYS A 87 9.62 7.85 3.92
CA LYS A 87 8.67 8.97 3.86
C LYS A 87 8.92 9.85 2.65
N GLU A 88 10.19 10.21 2.41
CA GLU A 88 10.60 11.00 1.25
C GLU A 88 10.35 10.25 -0.05
N ARG A 89 10.57 8.93 -0.04
CA ARG A 89 10.26 8.06 -1.19
C ARG A 89 8.76 8.06 -1.48
N LEU A 90 7.95 7.86 -0.45
CA LEU A 90 6.51 7.82 -0.56
C LEU A 90 5.94 9.18 -1.01
N GLU A 91 6.50 10.30 -0.55
CA GLU A 91 6.16 11.63 -1.06
C GLU A 91 6.56 11.82 -2.53
N ALA A 92 7.71 11.27 -2.96
CA ALA A 92 8.13 11.34 -4.36
C ALA A 92 7.24 10.51 -5.31
N ASP A 93 6.80 9.32 -4.86
CA ASP A 93 5.98 8.41 -5.67
C ASP A 93 4.47 8.74 -5.61
N PHE A 94 3.94 9.07 -4.43
CA PHE A 94 2.51 9.30 -4.19
C PHE A 94 2.15 10.78 -4.08
N GLY A 95 3.13 11.67 -3.95
CA GLY A 95 2.91 13.09 -3.70
C GLY A 95 2.68 13.43 -2.22
N PRO A 96 2.55 14.73 -1.91
CA PRO A 96 2.30 15.20 -0.55
C PRO A 96 0.93 14.76 -0.04
N GLU A 97 0.80 14.61 1.27
CA GLU A 97 -0.44 14.24 1.98
C GLU A 97 -1.50 15.38 2.04
N ARG A 98 -1.48 16.31 1.08
CA ARG A 98 -2.32 17.52 1.07
C ARG A 98 -3.67 17.35 0.39
#